data_AF-A0A4R2KE58-F1
#
_entry.id   AF-A0A4R2KE58-F1
#
_cell.length_a   1.000
_cell.length_b   1.000
_cell.length_c   1.000
_cell.angle_alpha   90.00
_cell.angle_beta   90.00
_cell.angle_gamma   90.00
#
_symmetry.space_group_name_H-M   'P 1'
#
loop_
_entity.id
_entity.type
_entity.pdbx_description
1 polymer ?
#
loop_
_entity_poly.entity_id
_entity_poly.type
_entity_poly.pdbx_seq_one_letter_code
_entity_poly.pdbx_strand_id
1 'polypeptide(L)'
;MEVYTCRNDYHCIKNLLNIYGKDYTDDYLKQSILRTMRQIVTLREKEDEHNFAIKSSSNQDVINHLIYDLEEHRQSIKMLCKKLKCLEQRYSYFIRRYCL
;
A
#
# COMPACT_ATOMS: atom_id res chain seq x y z
N MET A 1 14.63 -1.20 2.89
CA MET A 1 13.46 -0.32 2.73
C MET A 1 13.24 -0.06 1.25
N GLU A 2 12.13 -0.52 0.68
CA GLU A 2 11.74 -0.11 -0.68
C GLU A 2 11.31 1.36 -0.65
N VAL A 3 12.04 2.23 -1.34
CA VAL A 3 11.66 3.63 -1.49
C VAL A 3 10.64 3.74 -2.62
N TYR A 4 9.37 3.95 -2.28
CA TYR A 4 8.32 4.22 -3.25
C TYR A 4 8.45 5.64 -3.80
N THR A 5 9.39 5.86 -4.73
CA THR A 5 9.46 7.08 -5.52
C THR A 5 8.61 6.94 -6.78
N CYS A 6 7.68 7.86 -7.02
CA CYS A 6 6.86 7.89 -8.24
C CYS A 6 7.63 8.45 -9.46
N ARG A 7 8.94 8.21 -9.55
CA ARG A 7 9.77 8.61 -10.70
C ARG A 7 9.77 7.48 -11.73
N ASN A 8 9.75 7.85 -13.01
CA ASN A 8 9.86 6.96 -14.18
C ASN A 8 8.62 6.09 -14.54
N ASP A 9 7.41 6.66 -14.46
CA ASP A 9 6.16 5.98 -14.85
C ASP A 9 6.18 5.43 -16.28
N TYR A 10 6.81 6.15 -17.24
CA TYR A 10 6.95 5.69 -18.63
C TYR A 10 7.70 4.36 -18.74
N HIS A 11 8.88 4.24 -18.13
CA HIS A 11 9.69 3.02 -18.21
C HIS A 11 9.01 1.85 -17.50
N CYS A 12 8.39 2.09 -16.34
CA CYS A 12 7.64 1.06 -15.64
C CYS A 12 6.47 0.53 -16.47
N ILE A 13 5.63 1.41 -17.01
CA ILE A 13 4.47 1.00 -17.81
C ILE A 13 4.92 0.35 -19.12
N LYS A 14 5.94 0.88 -19.79
CA LYS A 14 6.48 0.27 -21.01
C LYS A 14 7.02 -1.14 -20.76
N ASN A 15 7.71 -1.36 -19.65
CA ASN A 15 8.17 -2.70 -19.27
C ASN A 15 7.00 -3.63 -18.99
N LEU A 16 5.98 -3.19 -18.25
CA LEU A 16 4.78 -4.01 -18.00
C LEU A 16 4.08 -4.39 -19.31
N LEU A 17 3.95 -3.44 -20.24
CA LEU A 17 3.36 -3.69 -21.55
C LEU A 17 4.17 -4.69 -22.38
N ASN A 18 5.50 -4.60 -22.34
CA ASN A 18 6.37 -5.53 -23.04
C ASN A 18 6.29 -6.96 -22.47
N ILE A 19 6.07 -7.09 -21.16
CA ILE A 19 6.04 -8.39 -20.47
C ILE A 19 4.66 -9.05 -20.60
N TYR A 20 3.60 -8.27 -20.35
CA TYR A 20 2.25 -8.80 -20.16
C TYR A 20 1.31 -8.49 -21.33
N GLY A 21 1.62 -7.48 -22.16
CA GLY A 21 0.66 -6.92 -23.11
C GLY A 21 -0.35 -5.99 -22.43
N LYS A 22 -1.18 -5.33 -23.23
CA LYS A 22 -2.07 -4.24 -22.79
C LYS A 22 -3.10 -4.69 -21.75
N ASP A 23 -3.88 -5.71 -22.06
CA ASP A 23 -5.02 -6.13 -21.23
C ASP A 23 -4.55 -6.68 -19.87
N TYR A 24 -3.50 -7.51 -19.88
CA TYR A 24 -2.91 -8.00 -18.64
C TYR A 24 -2.18 -6.91 -17.85
N THR A 25 -1.66 -5.85 -18.49
CA THR A 25 -1.11 -4.69 -17.77
C THR A 25 -2.21 -3.91 -17.05
N ASP A 26 -3.37 -3.74 -17.70
CA ASP A 26 -4.55 -3.11 -17.09
C ASP A 26 -4.99 -3.87 -15.83
N ASP A 27 -5.19 -5.18 -15.97
CA ASP A 27 -5.58 -6.06 -14.87
C ASP A 27 -4.55 -6.08 -13.75
N TYR A 28 -3.26 -6.17 -14.10
CA TYR A 28 -2.17 -6.16 -13.12
C TYR A 28 -2.16 -4.89 -12.27
N LEU A 29 -2.33 -3.72 -12.89
CA LEU A 29 -2.35 -2.44 -12.18
C LEU A 29 -3.58 -2.33 -11.28
N LYS A 30 -4.76 -2.71 -11.77
CA LYS A 30 -6.00 -2.76 -10.97
C LYS A 30 -5.86 -3.68 -9.76
N GLN A 31 -5.36 -4.90 -9.96
CA GLN A 31 -5.14 -5.86 -8.89
C GLN A 31 -4.10 -5.37 -7.88
N SER A 32 -3.03 -4.71 -8.35
CA SER A 32 -1.99 -4.14 -7.49
C SER A 32 -2.55 -3.03 -6.59
N ILE A 33 -3.42 -2.17 -7.12
CA ILE A 33 -4.13 -1.14 -6.36
C ILE A 33 -5.03 -1.80 -5.31
N LEU A 34 -5.90 -2.72 -5.73
CA LEU A 34 -6.84 -3.42 -4.83
C LEU A 34 -6.12 -4.17 -3.71
N ARG A 35 -5.04 -4.89 -4.03
CA ARG A 35 -4.22 -5.59 -3.04
C ARG A 35 -3.61 -4.63 -2.02
N THR A 36 -3.08 -3.50 -2.49
CA THR A 36 -2.48 -2.50 -1.61
C THR A 36 -3.53 -1.86 -0.70
N MET A 37 -4.72 -1.55 -1.23
CA MET A 37 -5.84 -1.04 -0.43
C MET A 37 -6.27 -2.03 0.66
N ARG A 38 -6.41 -3.32 0.31
CA ARG A 38 -6.76 -4.36 1.29
C ARG A 38 -5.73 -4.46 2.41
N GLN A 39 -4.44 -4.41 2.08
CA GLN A 39 -3.37 -4.41 3.09
C GLN A 39 -3.46 -3.20 4.03
N ILE A 40 -3.79 -2.01 3.51
CA ILE A 40 -3.99 -0.82 4.35
C ILE A 40 -5.19 -1.01 5.29
N VAL A 41 -6.31 -1.53 4.78
CA VAL A 41 -7.51 -1.78 5.59
C VAL A 41 -7.21 -2.76 6.72
N THR A 42 -6.61 -3.92 6.42
CA THR A 42 -6.26 -4.91 7.43
C THR A 42 -5.32 -4.37 8.50
N LEU A 43 -4.33 -3.53 8.12
CA LEU A 43 -3.45 -2.92 9.11
C LEU A 43 -4.16 -1.88 9.98
N ARG A 44 -5.15 -1.15 9.44
CA ARG A 44 -5.97 -0.22 10.22
C ARG A 44 -6.87 -0.95 11.21
N GLU A 45 -7.50 -2.05 10.78
CA GLU A 45 -8.29 -2.90 11.68
C GLU A 45 -7.42 -3.42 12.84
N LYS A 46 -6.20 -3.88 12.55
CA LYS A 46 -5.23 -4.23 13.59
C LYS A 46 -4.85 -3.05 14.47
N GLU A 47 -4.67 -1.85 13.92
CA GLU A 47 -4.40 -0.64 14.72
C GLU A 47 -5.53 -0.39 15.74
N ASP A 48 -6.78 -0.54 15.31
CA ASP A 48 -7.96 -0.39 16.17
C ASP A 48 -7.99 -1.45 17.28
N GLU A 49 -7.68 -2.71 16.95
CA GLU A 49 -7.55 -3.81 17.92
C GLU A 49 -6.49 -3.51 18.99
N HIS A 50 -5.30 -3.05 18.59
CA HIS A 50 -4.23 -2.72 19.54
C HIS A 50 -4.59 -1.50 20.39
N ASN A 51 -5.22 -0.49 19.81
CA ASN A 51 -5.73 0.67 20.56
C ASN A 51 -6.78 0.27 21.60
N PHE A 52 -7.66 -0.69 21.26
CA PHE A 52 -8.63 -1.23 22.21
C PHE A 52 -7.92 -2.00 23.33
N ALA A 53 -6.97 -2.88 22.98
CA ALA A 53 -6.20 -3.66 23.94
C ALA A 53 -5.45 -2.77 24.95
N ILE A 54 -4.81 -1.68 24.49
CA ILE A 54 -4.15 -0.70 25.35
C ILE A 54 -5.11 -0.08 26.36
N LYS A 55 -6.31 0.32 25.93
CA LYS A 55 -7.32 0.92 26.82
C LYS A 55 -7.84 -0.07 27.86
N SER A 56 -7.86 -1.36 27.52
CA SER A 56 -8.39 -2.42 28.39
C SER A 56 -7.36 -3.05 29.32
N SER A 57 -6.06 -2.88 29.04
CA SER A 57 -4.98 -3.48 29.82
C SER A 57 -4.63 -2.61 31.03
N SER A 58 -4.41 -3.26 32.17
CA SER A 58 -3.83 -2.65 33.38
C SER A 58 -2.34 -2.96 33.55
N ASN A 59 -1.77 -3.83 32.70
CA ASN A 59 -0.37 -4.21 32.75
C ASN A 59 0.46 -3.27 31.87
N GLN A 60 1.36 -2.50 32.50
CA GLN A 60 2.18 -1.50 31.83
C GLN A 60 3.15 -2.08 30.80
N ASP A 61 3.70 -3.27 31.04
CA ASP A 61 4.63 -3.91 30.09
C ASP A 61 3.90 -4.32 28.81
N VAL A 62 2.69 -4.86 28.96
CA VAL A 62 1.82 -5.20 27.83
C VAL A 62 1.43 -3.94 27.05
N ILE A 63 1.09 -2.85 27.75
CA ILE A 63 0.79 -1.57 27.11
C ILE A 63 1.99 -1.06 26.31
N ASN A 64 3.19 -1.11 26.89
CA ASN A 64 4.40 -0.66 26.21
C ASN A 64 4.67 -1.48 24.94
N HIS A 65 4.55 -2.81 25.00
CA HIS A 65 4.69 -3.67 23.82
C HIS A 65 3.67 -3.33 22.73
N LEU A 66 2.40 -3.16 23.07
CA LEU A 66 1.36 -2.78 22.12
C LEU A 66 1.61 -1.41 21.47
N ILE A 67 2.20 -0.46 22.20
CA ILE A 67 2.59 0.85 21.66
C ILE A 67 3.69 0.70 20.61
N TYR A 68 4.69 -0.14 20.86
CA TYR A 68 5.74 -0.44 19.87
C TYR A 68 5.16 -1.06 18.61
N ASP A 69 4.32 -2.08 18.74
CA ASP A 69 3.66 -2.74 17.61
C ASP A 69 2.79 -1.77 16.79
N LEU A 70 2.07 -0.87 17.49
CA LEU A 70 1.29 0.20 16.85
C LEU A 70 2.16 1.16 16.03
N GLU A 71 3.34 1.51 16.53
CA GLU A 71 4.25 2.40 15.81
C GLU A 71 4.75 1.73 14.52
N GLU A 72 5.10 0.45 14.58
CA GLU A 72 5.47 -0.33 13.39
C GLU A 72 4.33 -0.44 12.37
N HIS A 73 3.10 -0.70 12.84
CA HIS A 73 1.92 -0.73 11.99
C HIS A 73 1.67 0.62 11.31
N ARG A 74 1.79 1.73 12.03
CA ARG A 74 1.64 3.08 11.47
C ARG A 74 2.69 3.39 10.41
N GLN A 75 3.94 2.99 10.64
CA GLN A 75 4.99 3.12 9.63
C GLN A 75 4.67 2.30 8.37
N SER A 76 4.18 1.07 8.55
CA SER A 76 3.77 0.19 7.46
C SER A 76 2.61 0.76 6.66
N ILE A 77 1.57 1.27 7.33
CA ILE A 77 0.44 1.97 6.69
C ILE A 77 0.93 3.17 5.88
N LYS A 78 1.83 3.99 6.45
CA LYS A 78 2.40 5.16 5.76
C LYS A 78 3.15 4.75 4.49
N MET A 79 3.90 3.65 4.53
CA MET A 79 4.59 3.12 3.34
C MET A 79 3.59 2.62 2.28
N LEU A 80 2.57 1.87 2.69
CA LEU A 80 1.54 1.37 1.77
C LEU A 80 0.73 2.50 1.14
N CYS A 81 0.40 3.55 1.88
CA CYS A 81 -0.26 4.74 1.33
C CYS A 81 0.60 5.43 0.25
N LYS A 82 1.92 5.52 0.46
CA LYS A 82 2.84 6.04 -0.58
C LYS A 82 2.86 5.13 -1.81
N LYS A 83 2.90 3.81 -1.60
CA LYS A 83 2.85 2.81 -2.67
C LYS A 83 1.56 2.92 -3.47
N LEU A 84 0.41 3.00 -2.79
CA LEU A 84 -0.90 3.17 -3.40
C LEU A 84 -0.94 4.40 -4.29
N LYS A 85 -0.49 5.56 -3.78
CA LYS A 85 -0.44 6.80 -4.55
C LYS A 85 0.40 6.66 -5.84
N CYS A 86 1.56 6.00 -5.77
CA CYS A 86 2.36 5.77 -6.96
C CYS A 86 1.69 4.77 -7.94
N LEU A 87 0.98 3.75 -7.44
CA LEU A 87 0.23 2.82 -8.29
C LEU A 87 -0.94 3.52 -9.01
N GLU A 88 -1.69 4.36 -8.31
CA GLU A 88 -2.77 5.16 -8.89
C GLU A 88 -2.25 6.13 -9.96
N GLN A 89 -1.11 6.79 -9.70
CA GLN A 89 -0.45 7.66 -10.67
C GLN A 89 -0.05 6.88 -11.93
N ARG A 90 0.56 5.70 -11.77
CA ARG A 90 0.94 4.83 -12.89
C ARG A 90 -0.26 4.35 -13.69
N TYR A 91 -1.32 3.95 -13.01
CA TYR A 91 -2.56 3.53 -13.65
C TYR A 91 -3.20 4.67 -14.45
N SER A 92 -3.28 5.87 -13.86
CA SER A 92 -3.75 7.08 -14.55
C SER A 92 -2.92 7.38 -15.80
N TYR A 93 -1.59 7.26 -15.71
CA TYR A 93 -0.70 7.40 -16.86
C TYR A 93 -0.98 6.35 -17.94
N PHE A 94 -1.10 5.08 -17.55
CA PHE A 94 -1.41 3.98 -18.46
C PHE A 94 -2.70 4.23 -19.23
N ILE A 95 -3.79 4.57 -18.53
CA ILE A 95 -5.08 4.86 -19.15
C ILE A 95 -4.98 6.02 -20.15
N ARG A 96 -4.35 7.13 -19.74
CA ARG A 96 -4.22 8.33 -20.60
C ARG A 96 -3.41 8.13 -21.87
N ARG A 97 -2.46 7.19 -21.86
CA ARG A 97 -1.48 7.05 -22.94
C ARG A 97 -1.73 5.83 -23.84
N TYR A 98 -2.41 4.80 -23.33
CA TYR A 98 -2.54 3.52 -24.02
C TYR A 98 -3.98 3.00 -24.13
N CYS A 99 -4.94 3.61 -23.42
CA CYS A 99 -6.35 3.16 -23.43
C CYS A 99 -7.33 4.19 -24.00
N LEU A 100 -7.02 5.49 -23.86
CA LEU A 100 -7.64 6.58 -24.62
C LEU A 100 -6.94 6.75 -25.97
#